data_AF-A0A959YS69-F1
#
_entry.id   AF-A0A959YS69-F1
#
_cell.length_a   1.000
_cell.length_b   1.000
_cell.length_c   1.000
_cell.angle_alpha   90.00
_cell.angle_beta   90.00
_cell.angle_gamma   90.00
#
_symmetry.space_group_name_H-M   'P 1'
#
loop_
_entity.id
_entity.type
_entity.pdbx_description
1 polymer ?
#
loop_
_entity_poly.entity_id
_entity_poly.type
_entity_poly.pdbx_seq_one_letter_code
_entity_poly.pdbx_strand_id
1 'polypeptide(L)'
;ANDLLVYPNPAGNLLNIDLQKNINETDISIYSMTGVLVQKHDDLSIPESGRISLSLEHLPEGQYVLLVENGAKSFTKRFIIIR
;
A
#
# COMPACT_ATOMS: atom_id res chain seq x y z
N ALA A 1 -4.78 0.80 18.53
CA ALA A 1 -4.92 0.20 17.20
C ALA A 1 -3.57 0.34 16.49
N ASN A 2 -3.12 -0.64 15.70
CA ASN A 2 -1.89 -0.47 14.92
C ASN A 2 -2.28 0.31 13.66
N ASP A 3 -2.00 1.60 13.66
CA ASP A 3 -2.57 2.54 12.69
C ASP A 3 -1.69 2.60 11.43
N LEU A 4 -2.01 1.76 10.45
CA LEU A 4 -1.57 1.94 9.06
C LEU A 4 -2.39 3.08 8.44
N LEU A 5 -1.71 4.13 7.96
CA LEU A 5 -2.36 5.23 7.23
C LEU A 5 -2.04 5.12 5.74
N VAL A 6 -3.07 5.33 4.91
CA VAL A 6 -2.98 5.26 3.46
C VAL A 6 -3.67 6.49 2.89
N TYR A 7 -2.95 7.30 2.11
CA TYR A 7 -3.44 8.57 1.62
C TYR A 7 -2.74 9.02 0.33
N PRO A 8 -3.36 9.87 -0.48
CA PRO A 8 -4.76 10.28 -0.37
C PRO A 8 -5.70 9.12 -0.75
N ASN A 9 -6.94 9.21 -0.30
CA ASN A 9 -8.03 8.35 -0.78
C ASN A 9 -9.25 9.24 -1.03
N PRO A 10 -9.64 9.52 -2.30
CA PRO A 10 -9.10 8.93 -3.54
C PRO A 10 -7.64 9.28 -3.84
N ALA A 11 -6.93 8.37 -4.50
CA ALA A 11 -5.56 8.49 -4.97
C ALA A 11 -5.51 8.86 -6.45
N GLY A 12 -4.51 9.65 -6.84
CA GLY A 12 -4.16 9.88 -8.24
C GLY A 12 -3.09 8.88 -8.71
N ASN A 13 -1.96 9.39 -9.17
CA ASN A 13 -0.83 8.55 -9.62
C ASN A 13 0.07 8.05 -8.48
N LEU A 14 -0.08 8.60 -7.26
CA LEU A 14 0.74 8.24 -6.10
C LEU A 14 -0.14 7.86 -4.91
N LEU A 15 0.28 6.83 -4.19
CA LEU A 15 -0.29 6.41 -2.92
C LEU A 15 0.80 6.43 -1.84
N ASN A 16 0.57 7.19 -0.78
CA ASN A 16 1.45 7.24 0.37
C ASN A 16 0.95 6.28 1.45
N ILE A 17 1.90 5.60 2.08
CA ILE A 17 1.67 4.67 3.18
C ILE A 17 2.56 5.11 4.34
N ASP A 18 1.95 5.29 5.51
CA ASP A 18 2.66 5.61 6.76
C ASP A 18 2.53 4.41 7.72
N LEU A 19 3.66 3.73 7.90
CA LEU A 19 3.88 2.65 8.82
C LEU A 19 4.47 3.28 10.09
N GLN A 20 3.62 3.63 11.07
CA GLN A 20 4.00 4.35 12.30
C GLN A 20 5.02 3.62 13.23
N LYS A 21 5.74 2.60 12.76
CA LYS A 21 6.71 1.78 13.51
C LYS A 21 7.95 1.48 12.66
N ASN A 22 9.08 1.25 13.33
CA ASN A 22 10.32 0.71 12.75
C ASN A 22 10.11 -0.74 12.26
N ILE A 23 9.48 -0.86 11.11
CA ILE A 23 9.45 -2.06 10.28
C ILE A 23 10.65 -1.94 9.35
N ASN A 24 11.51 -2.96 9.28
CA ASN A 24 12.70 -2.89 8.43
C ASN A 24 12.37 -3.25 6.98
N GLU A 25 11.61 -4.33 6.79
CA GLU A 25 11.24 -4.90 5.49
C GLU A 25 9.77 -5.30 5.53
N THR A 26 9.07 -5.11 4.41
CA THR A 26 7.66 -5.48 4.30
C THR A 26 7.30 -5.81 2.85
N ASP A 27 6.44 -6.80 2.69
CA ASP A 27 5.81 -7.09 1.41
C ASP A 27 4.59 -6.20 1.23
N ILE A 28 4.46 -5.62 0.04
CA ILE A 28 3.32 -4.79 -0.31
C ILE A 28 2.68 -5.30 -1.58
N SER A 29 1.41 -5.63 -1.48
CA SER A 29 0.60 -6.13 -2.59
C SER A 29 -0.62 -5.25 -2.81
N ILE A 30 -0.95 -4.99 -4.08
CA ILE A 30 -2.19 -4.32 -4.48
C ILE A 30 -3.01 -5.31 -5.28
N TYR A 31 -4.27 -5.49 -4.87
CA TYR A 31 -5.24 -6.35 -5.52
C TYR A 31 -6.40 -5.53 -6.09
N SER A 32 -6.94 -5.98 -7.23
CA SER A 32 -8.24 -5.51 -7.72
C SER A 32 -9.38 -5.96 -6.79
N MET A 33 -10.59 -5.41 -6.96
CA MET A 33 -11.78 -5.90 -6.24
C MET A 33 -12.16 -7.35 -6.57
N THR A 34 -11.68 -7.89 -7.70
CA THR A 34 -11.88 -9.29 -8.06
C THR A 34 -10.82 -10.22 -7.44
N GLY A 35 -9.88 -9.68 -6.66
CA GLY A 35 -8.82 -10.45 -5.99
C GLY A 35 -7.59 -10.73 -6.85
N VAL A 36 -7.48 -10.11 -8.03
CA VAL A 36 -6.30 -10.26 -8.90
C VAL A 36 -5.17 -9.38 -8.37
N LEU A 37 -3.98 -9.96 -8.16
CA LEU A 37 -2.77 -9.21 -7.83
C LEU A 37 -2.36 -8.35 -9.03
N VAL A 38 -2.33 -7.02 -8.86
CA VAL A 38 -2.01 -6.07 -9.92
C VAL A 38 -0.66 -5.37 -9.73
N GLN A 39 -0.14 -5.32 -8.51
CA GLN A 39 1.18 -4.78 -8.20
C GLN A 39 1.73 -5.45 -6.94
N LYS A 40 3.04 -5.73 -6.91
CA LYS A 40 3.72 -6.34 -5.76
C LYS A 40 5.12 -5.74 -5.59
N HIS A 41 5.51 -5.53 -4.35
CA HIS A 41 6.87 -5.16 -3.92
C HIS A 41 7.26 -6.11 -2.78
N ASP A 42 8.28 -6.93 -3.02
CA ASP A 42 8.79 -7.90 -2.05
C ASP A 42 9.99 -7.33 -1.30
N ASP A 43 10.09 -7.62 -0.01
CA ASP A 43 11.20 -7.21 0.86
C ASP A 43 11.51 -5.70 0.77
N LEU A 44 10.47 -4.87 0.69
CA LEU A 44 10.65 -3.42 0.52
C LEU A 44 11.26 -2.82 1.79
N SER A 45 12.48 -2.30 1.66
CA SER A 45 13.15 -1.59 2.76
C SER A 45 12.39 -0.30 3.10
N ILE A 46 11.98 -0.16 4.35
CA ILE A 46 11.22 0.98 4.82
C ILE A 46 12.18 2.02 5.43
N PRO A 47 12.12 3.30 4.99
CA PRO A 47 12.91 4.36 5.59
C PRO A 47 12.61 4.54 7.09
N GLU A 48 13.54 5.10 7.86
CA GLU A 48 13.30 5.42 9.29
C GLU A 48 12.05 6.27 9.55
N SER A 49 11.64 7.07 8.57
CA SER A 49 10.40 7.85 8.65
C SER A 49 9.12 7.00 8.68
N GLY A 50 9.19 5.72 8.32
CA GLY A 50 8.04 4.83 8.17
C GLY A 50 7.16 5.14 6.94
N ARG A 51 7.56 6.11 6.11
CA ARG A 51 6.77 6.59 4.98
C ARG A 51 7.33 6.11 3.66
N ILE A 52 6.43 5.63 2.82
CA ILE A 52 6.73 5.21 1.45
C ILE A 52 5.66 5.74 0.49
N SER A 53 6.05 5.89 -0.77
CA SER A 53 5.16 6.31 -1.85
C SER A 53 5.22 5.28 -2.97
N LEU A 54 4.06 4.80 -3.40
CA LEU A 54 3.92 3.86 -4.51
C LEU A 54 3.38 4.58 -5.73
N SER A 55 3.99 4.32 -6.90
CA SER A 55 3.41 4.72 -8.18
C SER A 55 2.27 3.79 -8.57
N LEU A 56 1.15 4.40 -8.93
CA LEU A 56 -0.08 3.78 -9.41
C LEU A 56 -0.35 4.10 -10.90
N GLU A 57 0.60 4.74 -11.59
CA GLU A 57 0.42 5.30 -12.93
C GLU A 57 -0.07 4.26 -13.97
N HIS A 58 0.38 3.01 -13.84
CA HIS A 58 0.02 1.91 -14.73
C HIS A 58 -1.31 1.22 -14.38
N LEU A 59 -1.93 1.56 -13.23
CA LEU A 59 -3.19 0.96 -12.80
C LEU A 59 -4.38 1.78 -13.32
N PRO A 60 -5.43 1.15 -13.89
CA PRO A 60 -6.63 1.88 -14.30
C PRO A 60 -7.38 2.47 -13.10
N GLU A 61 -8.26 3.45 -13.35
CA GLU A 61 -9.17 3.95 -12.32
C GLU A 61 -10.05 2.83 -11.78
N GLY A 62 -10.34 2.87 -10.48
CA GLY A 62 -11.10 1.83 -9.83
C GLY A 62 -10.80 1.68 -8.35
N GLN A 63 -11.40 0.65 -7.75
CA GLN A 63 -11.21 0.31 -6.35
C GLN A 63 -10.17 -0.79 -6.19
N TYR A 64 -9.32 -0.66 -5.18
CA TYR A 64 -8.21 -1.56 -4.92
C TYR A 64 -8.06 -1.87 -3.44
N VAL A 65 -7.44 -3.00 -3.15
CA VAL A 65 -7.05 -3.43 -1.80
C VAL A 65 -5.54 -3.43 -1.72
N LEU A 66 -5.00 -2.63 -0.80
CA LEU A 66 -3.62 -2.68 -0.35
C LEU A 66 -3.50 -3.72 0.76
N LEU A 67 -2.54 -4.62 0.63
CA LEU A 67 -2.09 -5.56 1.65
C LEU A 67 -0.62 -5.25 1.97
N VAL A 68 -0.32 -5.08 3.25
CA VAL A 68 1.05 -4.88 3.76
C VAL A 68 1.36 -5.98 4.77
N GLU A 69 2.43 -6.73 4.55
CA GLU A 69 2.82 -7.87 5.37
C GLU A 69 4.27 -7.74 5.84
N ASN A 70 4.52 -7.96 7.12
CA ASN A 70 5.88 -7.99 7.68
C ASN A 70 5.97 -9.16 8.64
N GLY A 71 6.02 -10.39 8.10
CA GLY A 71 6.29 -11.69 8.75
C GLY A 71 5.38 -12.11 9.93
N ALA A 72 5.08 -11.21 10.84
CA ALA A 72 4.26 -11.37 12.04
C ALA A 72 2.89 -10.67 11.94
N LYS A 73 2.72 -9.70 11.03
CA LYS A 73 1.47 -8.93 10.90
C LYS A 73 1.12 -8.67 9.45
N SER A 74 -0.19 -8.68 9.18
CA SER A 74 -0.79 -8.24 7.93
C SER A 74 -1.76 -7.08 8.18
N PHE A 75 -1.76 -6.11 7.27
CA PHE A 75 -2.63 -4.95 7.28
C PHE A 75 -3.31 -4.81 5.93
N THR A 76 -4.60 -4.49 5.94
CA THR A 76 -5.38 -4.34 4.72
C THR A 76 -6.10 -3.00 4.71
N LYS A 77 -6.02 -2.28 3.58
CA LYS A 77 -6.70 -1.00 3.37
C LYS A 77 -7.30 -0.93 1.98
N ARG A 78 -8.54 -0.46 1.89
CA ARG A 78 -9.18 -0.15 0.61
C ARG A 78 -8.87 1.28 0.22
N PHE A 79 -8.63 1.51 -1.07
CA PHE A 79 -8.47 2.84 -1.65
C PHE A 79 -9.05 2.86 -3.07
N ILE A 80 -9.28 4.07 -3.58
CA ILE A 80 -9.86 4.32 -4.90
C ILE A 80 -8.85 5.13 -5.71
N ILE A 81 -8.66 4.80 -6.98
CA ILE A 81 -7.88 5.60 -7.94
C ILE A 81 -8.85 6.40 -8.82
N ILE A 82 -8.65 7.72 -8.89
CA ILE A 82 -9.40 8.67 -9.75
C ILE A 82 -8.38 9.67 -10.34
N ARG A 83 -8.42 9.93 -11.65
CA ARG A 83 -7.53 10.88 -12.34
C ARG A 83 -8.27 12.08 -12.94
#